data_AF-A0A2U1ASK0-F1
#
_entry.id   AF-A0A2U1ASK0-F1
#
_cell.length_a   1.000
_cell.length_b   1.000
_cell.length_c   1.000
_cell.angle_alpha   90.00
_cell.angle_beta   90.00
_cell.angle_gamma   90.00
#
_symmetry.space_group_name_H-M   'P 1'
#
loop_
_entity.id
_entity.type
_entity.pdbx_description
1 polymer ?
#
loop_
_entity_poly.entity_id
_entity_poly.type
_entity_poly.pdbx_seq_one_letter_code
_entity_poly.pdbx_strand_id
1 'polypeptide(L)' 'MVGEVSRVNDDFTDNCFVDGMPRFDQIEEDEPARYLLGIDYRPKIK' A
#
# COMPACT_ATOMS: atom_id res chain seq x y z
N MET A 1 -7.32 -19.33 4.92
CA MET A 1 -7.83 -17.96 5.07
C MET A 1 -7.25 -17.39 6.36
N VAL A 2 -6.66 -16.19 6.30
CA VAL A 2 -6.22 -15.46 7.49
C VAL A 2 -7.10 -14.22 7.59
N GLY A 3 -7.69 -14.01 8.76
CA GLY A 3 -8.39 -12.76 9.07
C GLY A 3 -7.54 -11.94 10.02
N GLU A 4 -7.50 -10.63 9.81
CA GLU A 4 -6.89 -9.69 10.74
C GLU A 4 -7.99 -8.85 11.39
N VAL A 5 -7.94 -8.74 12.72
CA VAL A 5 -8.77 -7.81 13.48
C VAL A 5 -7.82 -6.96 14.31
N SER A 6 -7.79 -5.66 14.00
CA SER A 6 -6.89 -4.70 14.63
C SER A 6 -7.67 -3.40 14.92
N ARG A 7 -6.95 -2.38 15.42
CA ARG A 7 -7.49 -1.02 15.47
C ARG A 7 -7.45 -0.44 14.04
N VAL A 8 -7.31 0.87 13.89
CA VAL A 8 -7.06 1.47 12.57
C VAL A 8 -5.68 1.01 12.09
N ASN A 9 -5.63 0.41 10.91
CA ASN A 9 -4.38 0.13 10.19
C ASN A 9 -3.88 1.41 9.50
N ASP A 10 -2.59 1.70 9.63
CA ASP A 10 -1.90 2.74 8.88
C ASP A 10 -0.59 2.22 8.31
N ASP A 11 -0.70 1.45 7.23
CA ASP A 11 0.44 0.83 6.55
C ASP A 11 1.58 1.81 6.15
N PHE A 12 1.34 3.12 6.15
CA PHE A 12 2.33 4.14 5.77
C PHE A 12 3.32 4.48 6.87
N THR A 13 2.92 4.32 8.14
CA THR A 13 3.73 4.80 9.25
C THR A 13 3.81 3.83 10.42
N ASP A 14 2.91 2.85 10.52
CA ASP A 14 2.86 1.91 11.64
C ASP A 14 3.74 0.65 11.47
N ASN A 15 4.33 0.48 10.28
CA ASN A 15 5.22 -0.63 9.95
C ASN A 15 6.69 -0.26 10.22
N CYS A 16 7.41 -1.09 10.99
CA CYS A 16 8.85 -0.96 11.22
C CYS A 16 9.56 -2.26 10.80
N PHE A 17 10.18 -2.24 9.62
CA PHE A 17 10.94 -3.38 9.09
C PHE A 17 12.40 -3.32 9.54
N VAL A 18 12.93 -4.43 10.05
CA VAL A 18 14.30 -4.53 10.59
C VAL A 18 15.35 -4.09 9.56
N ASP A 19 15.16 -4.47 8.29
CA ASP A 19 16.10 -4.16 7.20
C ASP A 19 15.76 -2.85 6.47
N GLY A 20 14.83 -2.05 7.00
CA GLY A 20 14.43 -0.77 6.40
C GLY A 20 13.78 -0.89 5.01
N MET A 21 13.19 -2.05 4.71
CA MET A 21 12.52 -2.30 3.43
C MET A 21 11.28 -1.42 3.25
N PRO A 22 10.95 -1.01 2.02
CA PRO A 22 9.71 -0.30 1.75
C PRO A 22 8.50 -1.21 1.96
N ARG A 23 7.39 -0.64 2.44
CA ARG A 23 6.11 -1.34 2.57
C ARG A 23 5.43 -1.61 1.22
N PHE A 24 5.66 -0.72 0.26
CA PHE A 24 5.08 -0.73 -1.08
C PHE A 24 6.19 -0.54 -2.11
N ASP A 25 6.18 -1.39 -3.14
CA ASP A 25 7.11 -1.27 -4.27
C ASP A 25 6.62 -0.24 -5.28
N GLN A 26 7.56 0.28 -6.07
CA GLN A 26 7.22 1.08 -7.25
C GLN A 26 6.76 0.15 -8.37
N ILE A 27 5.74 0.59 -9.11
CA ILE A 27 5.18 -0.13 -10.24
C ILE A 27 5.57 0.61 -11.52
N GLU A 28 6.09 -0.14 -12.50
CA GLU A 28 6.23 0.34 -13.87
C GLU A 28 4.90 0.13 -14.59
N GLU A 29 4.27 1.21 -15.04
CA GLU A 29 2.98 1.19 -15.75
C GLU A 29 3.19 0.89 -17.24
N ASP A 30 3.70 -0.30 -17.54
CA ASP A 30 4.00 -0.76 -18.89
C ASP A 30 2.73 -1.09 -19.71
N GLU A 31 1.63 -1.40 -19.03
CA GLU A 31 0.31 -1.60 -19.59
C GLU A 31 -0.81 -0.99 -18.72
N PRO A 32 -2.03 -0.76 -19.27
CA PRO A 32 -3.14 -0.25 -18.47
C PRO A 32 -3.53 -1.20 -17.33
N ALA A 33 -3.60 -0.67 -16.10
CA ALA A 33 -4.02 -1.43 -14.93
C ALA A 33 -5.42 -2.05 -15.10
N ARG A 34 -5.51 -3.38 -14.94
CA ARG A 34 -6.80 -4.11 -14.96
C ARG A 34 -7.69 -3.73 -13.77
N TYR A 35 -7.08 -3.49 -12.62
CA TYR A 35 -7.72 -3.04 -11.38
C TYR A 35 -6.78 -2.07 -10.67
N LEU A 36 -7.35 -1.13 -9.90
CA LEU A 36 -6.57 -0.21 -9.08
C LEU A 36 -6.23 -0.84 -7.72
N LEU A 37 -5.07 -0.48 -7.17
CA LEU A 37 -4.68 -0.84 -5.82
C LEU A 37 -5.38 0.06 -4.79
N GLY A 38 -5.46 -0.39 -3.54
CA GLY A 38 -6.08 0.38 -2.45
C GLY A 38 -5.48 1.78 -2.26
N ILE A 39 -4.17 1.91 -2.50
CA ILE A 39 -3.43 3.18 -2.41
C ILE A 39 -3.78 4.17 -3.54
N ASP A 40 -4.18 3.67 -4.72
CA ASP A 40 -4.44 4.50 -5.91
C ASP A 40 -5.72 5.32 -5.80
N TYR A 41 -6.61 4.97 -4.88
CA TYR A 41 -7.86 5.69 -4.63
C TYR A 41 -7.69 6.98 -3.83
N ARG A 42 -6.48 7.27 -3.33
CA ARG A 42 -6.24 8.53 -2.62
C ARG A 42 -6.41 9.70 -3.57
N PRO A 43 -7.13 10.76 -3.18
CA PRO A 43 -7.18 11.98 -3.97
C PRO A 43 -5.75 12.47 -4.17
N LYS A 44 -5.34 12.65 -5.42
CA LYS A 44 -4.14 13.45 -5.73
C LYS A 44 -4.45 14.85 -5.22
N ILE A 45 -3.98 15.20 -4.03
CA ILE A 45 -4.05 16.57 -3.52
C ILE A 45 -3.30 17.41 -4.57
N LYS A 46 -4.04 18.30 -5.23
CA LYS A 46 -3.49 19.26 -6.19
C LYS A 46 -2.72 20.34 -5.47
#